data_AF-R7LY58-F1
#
_entry.id   AF-R7LY58-F1
#
_cell.length_a   1.000
_cell.length_b   1.000
_cell.length_c   1.000
_cell.angle_alpha   90.00
_cell.angle_beta   90.00
_cell.angle_gamma   90.00
#
_symmetry.space_group_name_H-M   'P 1'
#
loop_
_entity.id
_entity.type
_entity.pdbx_description
1 polymer ?
#
loop_
_entity_poly.entity_id
_entity_poly.type
_entity_poly.pdbx_seq_one_letter_code
_entity_poly.pdbx_strand_id
1 'polypeptide(L)' 'MTSKDALKLLNMFTEATQIARKQNKFECKWEVDETTFANLLKKAFPKIEDANKMAKRILENN' A
#
# COMPACT_ATOMS: atom_id res chain seq x y z
N MET A 1 5.99 -14.18 18.11
CA MET A 1 6.58 -13.80 16.83
C MET A 1 7.87 -13.05 17.13
N THR A 2 9.03 -13.60 16.78
CA THR A 2 10.32 -12.97 17.08
C THR A 2 10.69 -11.98 15.97
N SER A 3 11.61 -11.03 16.23
CA SER A 3 12.08 -10.08 15.22
C SER A 3 12.62 -10.77 13.96
N LYS A 4 13.13 -12.00 14.11
CA LYS A 4 13.60 -12.86 13.02
C LYS A 4 12.46 -13.32 12.11
N ASP A 5 11.29 -13.63 12.69
CA ASP A 5 10.10 -14.04 11.94
C ASP A 5 9.52 -12.85 11.16
N ALA A 6 9.52 -11.66 11.76
CA ALA A 6 9.09 -10.43 11.08
C ALA A 6 9.98 -10.08 9.88
N LEU A 7 11.30 -10.24 10.02
CA LEU A 7 12.25 -10.03 8.91
C LEU A 7 12.02 -11.02 7.76
N LYS A 8 11.77 -12.28 8.11
CA LYS A 8 11.50 -13.32 7.12
C LYS A 8 10.20 -13.07 6.37
N LEU A 9 9.16 -12.62 7.07
CA LEU A 9 7.89 -12.23 6.49
C LEU A 9 8.06 -11.04 5.53
N LEU A 10 8.81 -10.02 5.94
CA LEU A 10 9.10 -8.83 5.12
C LEU A 10 9.84 -9.20 3.83
N ASN A 11 10.82 -10.11 3.90
CA ASN A 11 11.51 -10.61 2.70
C ASN A 11 10.56 -11.35 1.76
N MET A 12 9.68 -12.22 2.28
CA MET A 12 8.70 -12.92 1.45
C MET A 12 7.74 -11.94 0.75
N PHE A 13 7.26 -10.91 1.46
CA PHE A 13 6.43 -9.86 0.84
C PHE A 13 7.20 -9.09 -0.24
N THR A 14 8.46 -8.76 0.02
CA THR A 14 9.30 -8.02 -0.93
C THR A 14 9.52 -8.82 -2.22
N GLU A 15 9.86 -10.10 -2.11
CA GLU A 15 10.03 -11.01 -3.25
C GLU A 15 8.73 -11.16 -4.04
N ALA A 16 7.59 -11.38 -3.36
CA ALA A 16 6.29 -11.48 -4.00
C ALA A 16 5.93 -10.19 -4.77
N THR A 17 6.24 -9.02 -4.20
CA THR A 17 5.97 -7.72 -4.84
C THR A 17 6.86 -7.50 -6.07
N GLN A 18 8.13 -7.91 -6.01
CA GLN A 18 9.05 -7.84 -7.15
C GLN A 18 8.64 -8.80 -8.27
N ILE A 19 8.18 -10.01 -7.94
CA ILE A 19 7.66 -10.97 -8.91
C ILE A 19 6.39 -10.43 -9.57
N ALA A 20 5.45 -9.90 -8.78
CA ALA A 20 4.23 -9.27 -9.29
C ALA A 20 4.55 -8.09 -10.21
N ARG A 21 5.54 -7.25 -9.85
CA ARG A 21 6.01 -6.14 -10.69
C ARG A 21 6.65 -6.60 -11.99
N LYS A 22 7.43 -7.69 -11.96
CA LYS A 22 8.08 -8.26 -13.15
C LYS A 22 7.07 -8.92 -14.10
N GLN A 23 6.00 -9.50 -13.55
CA GLN A 23 4.96 -10.19 -14.32
C GLN A 23 3.87 -9.23 -14.83
N ASN A 24 3.55 -8.16 -14.10
CA ASN A 24 2.69 -7.08 -14.59
C ASN A 24 3.46 -6.21 -15.61
N LYS A 25 3.46 -6.65 -16.88
CA LYS A 25 3.84 -5.83 -18.05
C LYS A 25 2.87 -4.67 -18.32
N PHE A 26 1.76 -4.61 -17.60
CA PHE A 26 0.85 -3.48 -17.60
C PHE A 26 1.17 -2.66 -16.35
N GLU A 27 1.62 -1.41 -16.56
CA GLU A 27 1.54 -0.39 -15.53
C GLU A 27 0.09 -0.37 -15.04
N CYS A 28 -0.14 -0.94 -13.86
CA CYS A 28 -1.40 -0.77 -13.17
C CYS A 28 -1.43 0.69 -12.73
N LYS A 29 -1.86 1.57 -13.64
CA LYS A 29 -2.12 2.96 -13.33
C LYS A 29 -3.20 2.93 -12.26
N TRP A 30 -2.78 3.27 -11.05
CA TRP A 30 -3.64 3.29 -9.89
C TRP A 30 -4.53 4.53 -10.00
N GLU A 31 -5.53 4.47 -10.89
CA GLU A 31 -6.57 5.49 -11.02
C GLU A 31 -7.59 5.29 -9.88
N VAL A 32 -7.21 5.71 -8.68
CA VAL A 32 -8.12 5.78 -7.54
C VAL A 32 -8.22 7.22 -7.11
N ASP A 33 -9.47 7.67 -6.96
CA ASP A 33 -9.76 9.01 -6.48
C ASP A 33 -9.38 9.16 -4.99
N GLU A 34 -9.06 10.38 -4.58
CA GLU A 34 -8.65 10.69 -3.21
C GLU A 34 -9.67 10.20 -2.18
N THR A 35 -10.96 10.29 -2.52
CA THR A 35 -12.07 9.87 -1.66
C THR A 35 -12.12 8.37 -1.44
N THR A 36 -12.01 7.55 -2.51
CA THR A 36 -12.00 6.09 -2.35
C THR A 36 -10.75 5.65 -1.62
N PHE A 37 -9.60 6.25 -1.91
CA PHE A 37 -8.36 5.92 -1.21
C PHE A 37 -8.43 6.27 0.28
N ALA A 38 -8.95 7.45 0.64
CA ALA A 38 -9.17 7.83 2.03
C ALA A 38 -10.16 6.90 2.76
N ASN A 39 -11.21 6.45 2.08
CA ASN A 39 -12.16 5.49 2.65
C ASN A 39 -11.55 4.11 2.84
N LEU A 40 -10.68 3.66 1.93
CA LEU A 40 -9.90 2.43 2.10
C LEU A 40 -8.94 2.56 3.30
N LEU A 41 -8.27 3.70 3.46
CA LEU A 41 -7.40 3.96 4.61
C LEU A 41 -8.18 3.91 5.93
N LYS A 42 -9.38 4.50 6.00
CA LYS A 42 -10.25 4.43 7.19
C LYS A 42 -10.70 3.00 7.50
N LYS A 43 -11.01 2.19 6.47
CA LYS A 43 -11.40 0.79 6.66
C LYS A 43 -10.24 -0.09 7.13
N ALA A 44 -9.06 0.09 6.53
CA ALA A 44 -7.86 -0.68 6.87
C ALA A 44 -7.26 -0.23 8.22
N PHE A 45 -7.35 1.06 8.54
CA PHE A 45 -6.83 1.66 9.76
C PHE A 45 -7.90 2.53 10.44
N PRO A 46 -8.82 1.92 11.22
CA PRO A 46 -9.94 2.63 11.84
C PRO A 46 -9.55 3.76 12.79
N LYS A 47 -8.31 3.75 13.30
CA LYS A 47 -7.76 4.75 14.23
C LYS A 47 -6.98 5.87 13.54
N ILE A 48 -7.01 5.93 12.20
CA ILE A 48 -6.25 6.94 11.45
C ILE A 48 -7.04 8.27 11.45
N GLU A 49 -6.52 9.27 12.16
CA GLU A 49 -7.22 10.56 12.31
C GLU A 49 -7.17 11.40 11.01
N ASP A 50 -6.10 11.24 10.21
CA ASP A 50 -5.80 12.09 9.05
C ASP A 50 -5.85 11.33 7.71
N ALA A 51 -6.76 10.36 7.56
CA ALA A 51 -6.85 9.50 6.36
C ALA A 51 -6.93 10.28 5.05
N ASN A 52 -7.68 11.38 5.02
CA ASN A 52 -7.87 12.21 3.83
C ASN A 52 -6.56 12.93 3.44
N LYS A 53 -5.88 13.54 4.42
CA LYS A 53 -4.61 14.24 4.19
C LYS A 53 -3.50 13.29 3.78
N MET A 54 -3.51 12.07 4.32
CA MET A 54 -2.59 11.01 3.94
C MET A 54 -2.88 10.49 2.53
N ALA A 55 -4.16 10.31 2.17
CA ALA A 55 -4.56 9.92 0.82
C ALA A 55 -4.07 10.92 -0.23
N LYS A 56 -4.32 12.22 0.00
CA LYS A 56 -3.86 13.30 -0.87
C LYS A 56 -2.35 13.28 -1.12
N ARG A 57 -1.55 13.19 -0.06
CA ARG A 57 -0.08 13.18 -0.14
C ARG A 57 0.48 11.97 -0.89
N ILE A 58 -0.19 10.82 -0.82
CA ILE A 58 0.26 9.60 -1.49
C ILE A 58 -0.09 9.64 -2.98
N LEU A 59 -1.21 10.25 -3.35
CA LEU A 59 -1.64 10.40 -4.74
C LEU A 59 -0.90 11.55 -5.45
N GLU A 60 -0.55 12.64 -4.76
CA GLU A 60 0.22 13.76 -5.33
C GLU A 60 1.71 13.44 -5.57
N ASN A 61 2.25 12.38 -4.96
CA ASN A 61 3.66 11.98 -5.10
C ASN A 61 3.88 10.79 -6.07
N ASN A 62 2.83 10.32 -6.75
CA ASN A 62 2.91 9.35 -7.84
C ASN A 62 2.64 10.04 -9.19
#